data_AF-A0A7R9QWF2-F1
#
_entry.id   AF-A0A7R9QWF2-F1
#
_cell.length_a   1.000
_cell.length_b   1.000
_cell.length_c   1.000
_cell.angle_alpha   90.00
_cell.angle_beta   90.00
_cell.angle_gamma   90.00
#
_symmetry.space_group_name_H-M   'P 1'
#
loop_
_entity.id
_entity.type
_entity.pdbx_description
1 polymer ?
#
loop_
_entity_poly.entity_id
_entity_poly.type
_entity_poly.pdbx_seq_one_letter_code
_entity_poly.pdbx_strand_id
1 'polypeptide(L)'
;MGDCGEDLPTIVVTGFGLFRNYKSNPSWDCVQRLRLKGVNLRVEEIPVAYDEVDKRVALIWSRYKPFLVIHCGVSCLAKCITLETRALRHHTLYDKPDIYGRLPDGTQTAATNQLNCYQSLEPNDLSDCIESGINLKEVCHRVNQHFHNGFIPMPAVLSSNAG
;
A
#
# COMPACT_ATOMS: atom_id res chain seq x y z
N MET A 1 42.33 13.30 -3.92
CA MET A 1 41.58 12.08 -3.59
C MET A 1 40.25 12.53 -3.03
N GLY A 2 39.23 12.64 -3.90
CA GLY A 2 37.87 12.94 -3.47
C GLY A 2 37.19 11.64 -3.12
N ASP A 3 36.75 11.51 -1.87
CA ASP A 3 35.87 10.44 -1.44
C ASP A 3 34.53 10.64 -2.16
N CYS A 4 34.34 9.93 -3.26
CA CYS A 4 33.08 9.91 -4.00
C CYS A 4 32.14 9.00 -3.22
N GLY A 5 31.58 9.52 -2.12
CA GLY A 5 30.61 8.79 -1.31
C GLY A 5 29.50 8.29 -2.22
N GLU A 6 29.30 6.97 -2.28
CA GLU A 6 28.27 6.38 -3.13
C GLU A 6 26.91 6.95 -2.71
N ASP A 7 26.16 7.51 -3.66
CA ASP A 7 24.79 7.95 -3.44
C ASP A 7 23.96 6.73 -3.03
N LEU A 8 23.59 6.67 -1.74
CA LEU A 8 22.80 5.57 -1.20
C LEU A 8 21.43 5.49 -1.90
N PRO A 9 20.93 4.29 -2.24
CA PRO A 9 19.62 4.15 -2.87
C PRO A 9 18.54 4.73 -1.96
N THR A 10 17.62 5.49 -2.56
CA THR A 10 16.51 6.11 -1.83
C THR A 10 15.35 5.13 -1.74
N ILE A 11 14.94 4.79 -0.52
CA ILE A 11 13.75 3.96 -0.26
C ILE A 11 12.69 4.86 0.34
N VAL A 12 11.51 4.90 -0.26
CA VAL A 12 10.35 5.59 0.31
C VAL A 12 9.40 4.56 0.89
N VAL A 13 8.96 4.77 2.13
CA VAL A 13 7.90 3.98 2.76
C VAL A 13 6.76 4.91 3.12
N THR A 14 5.53 4.57 2.73
CA THR A 14 4.37 5.41 3.00
C THR A 14 3.40 4.73 3.96
N GLY A 15 2.79 5.50 4.84
CA GLY A 15 1.60 5.09 5.59
C GLY A 15 0.42 5.98 5.25
N PHE A 16 -0.78 5.55 5.60
CA PHE A 16 -1.98 6.37 5.44
C PHE A 16 -2.28 7.18 6.70
N GLY A 17 -2.76 8.40 6.49
CA GLY A 17 -3.29 9.24 7.57
C GLY A 17 -4.60 8.71 8.15
N LEU A 18 -5.21 9.51 9.02
CA LEU A 18 -6.47 9.15 9.67
C LEU A 18 -7.61 9.02 8.65
N PHE A 19 -8.59 8.18 9.00
CA PHE A 19 -9.84 8.03 8.25
C PHE A 19 -10.97 7.60 9.17
N ARG A 20 -12.22 7.86 8.74
CA ARG A 20 -13.43 7.62 9.55
C ARG A 20 -13.28 8.28 10.93
N ASN A 21 -13.67 7.58 11.99
CA ASN A 21 -13.55 8.01 13.39
C ASN A 21 -12.34 7.39 14.10
N TYR A 22 -11.37 6.83 13.36
CA TYR A 22 -10.16 6.29 13.97
C TYR A 22 -9.27 7.40 14.53
N LYS A 23 -8.68 7.14 15.71
CA LYS A 23 -7.79 8.09 16.40
C LYS A 23 -6.31 7.89 16.06
N SER A 24 -5.99 6.79 15.40
CA SER A 24 -4.67 6.47 14.88
C SER A 24 -4.79 5.59 13.63
N ASN A 25 -3.73 5.57 12.82
CA ASN A 25 -3.62 4.64 11.70
C ASN A 25 -2.34 3.81 11.89
N PRO A 26 -2.46 2.49 12.18
CA PRO A 26 -1.29 1.64 12.42
C PRO A 26 -0.25 1.64 11.30
N SER A 27 -0.69 1.87 10.05
CA SER A 27 0.25 1.97 8.92
C SER A 27 1.20 3.15 9.09
N TRP A 28 0.69 4.34 9.44
CA TRP A 28 1.52 5.52 9.66
C TRP A 28 2.33 5.42 10.95
N ASP A 29 1.71 4.97 12.05
CA ASP A 29 2.39 4.79 13.33
C ASP A 29 3.60 3.83 13.21
N CYS A 30 3.48 2.80 12.37
CA CYS A 30 4.55 1.84 12.10
C CYS A 30 5.66 2.47 11.25
N VAL A 31 5.29 3.10 10.13
CA VAL A 31 6.24 3.66 9.16
C VAL A 31 7.13 4.74 9.79
N GLN A 32 6.58 5.58 10.67
CA GLN A 32 7.35 6.61 11.40
C GLN A 32 8.48 6.04 12.28
N ARG A 33 8.35 4.78 12.72
CA ARG A 33 9.32 4.11 13.60
C ARG A 33 10.42 3.40 12.82
N LEU A 34 10.31 3.28 11.50
CA LEU A 34 11.30 2.58 10.68
C LEU A 34 12.66 3.25 10.74
N ARG A 35 13.70 2.44 10.95
CA ARG A 35 15.10 2.86 10.90
C ARG A 35 15.86 1.81 10.10
N LEU A 36 16.47 2.23 8.99
CA LEU A 36 17.26 1.35 8.13
C LEU A 36 18.60 2.03 7.82
N LYS A 37 19.69 1.28 7.94
CA LYS A 37 21.05 1.73 7.62
C LYS A 37 21.40 1.33 6.18
N GLY A 38 22.32 2.05 5.55
CA GLY A 38 22.79 1.74 4.19
C GLY A 38 21.85 2.17 3.06
N VAL A 39 20.84 2.99 3.36
CA VAL A 39 19.91 3.57 2.39
C VAL A 39 19.54 5.00 2.79
N ASN A 40 19.07 5.82 1.84
CA ASN A 40 18.38 7.07 2.13
C ASN A 40 16.89 6.78 2.37
N LEU A 41 16.52 6.46 3.62
CA LEU A 41 15.13 6.18 3.98
C LEU A 41 14.31 7.46 4.06
N ARG A 42 13.18 7.49 3.35
CA ARG A 42 12.16 8.55 3.40
C ARG A 42 10.83 7.95 3.83
N VAL A 43 10.15 8.64 4.74
CA VAL A 43 8.82 8.24 5.22
C VAL A 43 7.82 9.33 4.91
N GLU A 44 6.67 8.98 4.35
CA GLU A 44 5.65 9.93 3.89
C GLU A 44 4.26 9.48 4.32
N GLU A 45 3.46 10.43 4.80
CA GLU A 45 2.04 10.22 5.07
C GLU A 45 1.24 10.54 3.80
N ILE A 46 0.32 9.65 3.44
CA ILE A 46 -0.64 9.85 2.35
C ILE A 46 -2.04 10.02 2.99
N PRO A 47 -2.77 11.11 2.70
CA PRO A 47 -4.14 11.25 3.19
C PRO A 47 -5.05 10.19 2.56
N VAL A 48 -6.04 9.70 3.30
CA VAL A 48 -7.08 8.83 2.75
C VAL A 48 -8.10 9.73 2.02
N ALA A 49 -7.69 10.27 0.87
CA ALA A 49 -8.45 11.20 0.05
C ALA A 49 -8.16 10.95 -1.44
N TYR A 50 -9.16 10.53 -2.21
CA TYR A 50 -8.95 10.07 -3.60
C TYR A 50 -8.26 11.12 -4.47
N ASP A 51 -8.72 12.38 -4.41
CA ASP A 51 -8.18 13.49 -5.20
C ASP A 51 -6.73 13.89 -4.85
N GLU A 52 -6.21 13.42 -3.72
CA GLU A 52 -4.91 13.82 -3.19
C GLU A 52 -3.85 12.71 -3.31
N VAL A 53 -4.27 11.44 -3.36
CA VAL A 53 -3.35 10.28 -3.44
C VAL A 53 -2.44 10.38 -4.66
N ASP A 54 -3.01 10.59 -5.86
CA ASP A 54 -2.23 10.64 -7.10
C ASP A 54 -1.23 11.80 -7.11
N LYS A 55 -1.66 12.98 -6.62
CA LYS A 55 -0.79 14.15 -6.49
C LYS A 55 0.36 13.87 -5.52
N ARG A 56 0.08 13.22 -4.39
CA ARG A 56 1.09 12.90 -3.38
C ARG A 56 2.10 11.88 -3.90
N VAL A 57 1.63 10.83 -4.58
CA VAL A 57 2.48 9.82 -5.19
C VAL A 57 3.36 10.46 -6.27
N ALA A 58 2.81 11.27 -7.17
CA ALA A 58 3.59 11.98 -8.19
C ALA A 58 4.67 12.90 -7.57
N LEU A 59 4.34 13.60 -6.47
CA LEU A 59 5.30 14.41 -5.73
C LEU A 59 6.43 13.57 -5.13
N ILE A 60 6.14 12.39 -4.57
CA ILE A 60 7.15 11.46 -4.05
C ILE A 60 8.13 11.06 -5.15
N TRP A 61 7.63 10.64 -6.31
CA TRP A 61 8.45 10.20 -7.42
C TRP A 61 9.34 11.32 -7.98
N SER A 62 8.76 12.50 -8.21
CA SER A 62 9.49 13.67 -8.72
C SER A 62 10.53 14.20 -7.73
N ARG A 63 10.20 14.24 -6.44
CA ARG A 63 11.07 14.78 -5.39
C ARG A 63 12.22 13.86 -5.02
N TYR A 64 11.94 12.57 -4.85
CA TYR A 64 12.90 11.64 -4.25
C TYR A 64 13.56 10.70 -5.25
N LYS A 65 13.00 10.53 -6.46
CA LYS A 65 13.47 9.57 -7.46
C LYS A 65 13.78 8.20 -6.84
N PRO A 66 12.80 7.60 -6.13
CA PRO A 66 13.04 6.43 -5.29
C PRO A 66 13.50 5.22 -6.11
N PHE A 67 14.40 4.43 -5.52
CA PHE A 67 14.75 3.10 -6.01
C PHE A 67 13.66 2.08 -5.67
N LEU A 68 13.05 2.21 -4.49
CA LEU A 68 11.96 1.35 -4.02
C LEU A 68 10.91 2.21 -3.29
N VAL A 69 9.64 1.93 -3.56
CA VAL A 69 8.50 2.47 -2.81
C VAL A 69 7.74 1.31 -2.18
N ILE A 70 7.48 1.40 -0.87
CA ILE A 70 6.65 0.44 -0.13
C ILE A 70 5.45 1.21 0.43
N HIS A 71 4.25 0.83 0.00
CA HIS A 71 3.01 1.39 0.53
C HIS A 71 2.46 0.49 1.64
N CYS A 72 2.31 1.04 2.84
CA CYS A 72 1.71 0.35 3.97
C CYS A 72 0.27 0.82 4.18
N GLY A 73 -0.64 -0.14 4.32
CA GLY A 73 -2.04 0.09 4.65
C GLY A 73 -2.46 -0.69 5.89
N VAL A 74 -3.71 -0.50 6.31
CA VAL A 74 -4.33 -1.25 7.40
C VAL A 74 -5.57 -1.96 6.87
N SER A 75 -5.73 -3.24 7.22
CA SER A 75 -6.94 -4.02 6.97
C SER A 75 -7.49 -4.53 8.29
N CYS A 76 -8.78 -4.29 8.54
CA CYS A 76 -9.44 -4.79 9.74
C CYS A 76 -9.69 -6.31 9.72
N LEU A 77 -9.55 -6.94 8.54
CA LEU A 77 -9.73 -8.38 8.36
C LEU A 77 -8.40 -9.15 8.46
N ALA A 78 -7.28 -8.46 8.29
CA ALA A 78 -5.96 -9.09 8.29
C ALA A 78 -5.61 -9.61 9.70
N LYS A 79 -5.20 -10.88 9.76
CA LYS A 79 -4.70 -11.54 10.98
C LYS A 79 -3.18 -11.72 10.98
N CYS A 80 -2.54 -11.37 9.87
CA CYS A 80 -1.11 -11.50 9.62
C CYS A 80 -0.67 -10.36 8.67
N ILE A 81 0.64 -10.25 8.42
CA ILE A 81 1.16 -9.27 7.45
C ILE A 81 0.75 -9.73 6.05
N THR A 82 -0.04 -8.94 5.35
CA THR A 82 -0.42 -9.24 3.96
C THR A 82 0.53 -8.54 3.00
N LEU A 83 1.11 -9.31 2.08
CA LEU A 83 1.98 -8.82 1.01
C LEU A 83 1.19 -8.85 -0.31
N GLU A 84 0.74 -7.69 -0.76
CA GLU A 84 -0.08 -7.55 -1.95
C GLU A 84 0.76 -7.73 -3.22
N THR A 85 0.44 -8.76 -4.01
CA THR A 85 1.16 -9.08 -5.25
C THR A 85 0.74 -8.25 -6.42
N ARG A 86 -0.46 -7.66 -6.36
CA ARG A 86 -1.00 -6.82 -7.42
C ARG A 86 -1.98 -5.78 -6.90
N ALA A 87 -2.20 -4.76 -7.71
CA ALA A 87 -3.27 -3.78 -7.54
C ALA A 87 -4.16 -3.76 -8.80
N LEU A 88 -5.48 -3.68 -8.61
CA LEU A 88 -6.42 -3.45 -9.71
C LEU A 88 -6.39 -1.97 -10.10
N ARG A 89 -6.44 -1.67 -11.39
CA ARG A 89 -6.50 -0.29 -11.89
C ARG A 89 -7.92 0.29 -11.91
N HIS A 90 -8.93 -0.58 -11.79
CA HIS A 90 -10.35 -0.20 -11.73
C HIS A 90 -10.72 0.45 -10.39
N HIS A 91 -10.52 1.77 -10.30
CA HIS A 91 -10.89 2.58 -9.14
C HIS A 91 -12.41 2.64 -8.89
N THR A 92 -13.24 2.37 -9.90
CA THR A 92 -14.71 2.36 -9.80
C THR A 92 -15.26 1.25 -8.89
N LEU A 93 -14.43 0.28 -8.50
CA LEU A 93 -14.79 -0.78 -7.56
C LEU A 93 -14.65 -0.36 -6.10
N TYR A 94 -14.00 0.78 -5.80
CA TYR A 94 -13.95 1.26 -4.42
C TYR A 94 -15.30 1.88 -4.03
N ASP A 95 -15.90 1.31 -3.00
CA ASP A 95 -17.25 1.65 -2.51
C ASP A 95 -17.24 2.35 -1.14
N LYS A 96 -16.05 2.68 -0.61
CA LYS A 96 -15.89 3.33 0.69
C LYS A 96 -15.57 4.81 0.53
N PRO A 97 -16.29 5.70 1.23
CA PRO A 97 -15.97 7.12 1.18
C PRO A 97 -14.62 7.41 1.84
N ASP A 98 -13.94 8.41 1.30
CA ASP A 98 -12.71 8.98 1.82
C ASP A 98 -12.97 9.91 3.03
N ILE A 99 -11.93 10.61 3.54
CA ILE A 99 -12.07 11.53 4.69
C ILE A 99 -12.98 12.74 4.45
N TYR A 100 -13.29 13.04 3.19
CA TYR A 100 -14.18 14.12 2.79
C TYR A 100 -15.57 13.61 2.39
N GLY A 101 -15.84 12.31 2.58
CA GLY A 101 -17.11 11.69 2.18
C GLY A 101 -17.22 11.40 0.69
N ARG A 102 -16.11 11.44 -0.06
CA ARG A 102 -16.09 11.27 -1.52
C ARG A 102 -15.76 9.84 -1.92
N LEU A 103 -16.36 9.39 -3.00
CA LEU A 103 -15.99 8.16 -3.71
C LEU A 103 -15.12 8.52 -4.92
N PRO A 104 -14.38 7.57 -5.49
CA PRO A 104 -13.70 7.80 -6.76
C PRO A 104 -14.68 8.23 -7.85
N ASP A 105 -14.18 9.04 -8.78
CA ASP A 105 -14.94 9.41 -9.97
C ASP A 105 -15.36 8.15 -10.74
N GLY A 106 -16.64 8.10 -11.14
CA GLY A 106 -17.20 6.96 -11.87
C GLY A 106 -17.65 5.78 -11.01
N THR A 107 -17.50 5.82 -9.68
CA THR A 107 -18.13 4.80 -8.81
C THR A 107 -19.65 4.90 -8.89
N GLN A 108 -20.31 3.82 -9.32
CA GLN A 108 -21.77 3.74 -9.33
C GLN A 108 -22.27 3.61 -7.89
N THR A 109 -22.87 4.67 -7.33
CA THR A 109 -23.46 4.62 -6.00
C THR A 109 -24.69 3.71 -6.00
N ALA A 110 -24.84 2.86 -4.97
CA ALA A 110 -25.94 1.93 -4.76
C ALA A 110 -27.35 2.57 -4.55
N ALA A 111 -27.58 3.81 -5.00
CA ALA A 111 -28.92 4.36 -5.21
C ALA A 111 -29.59 3.78 -6.47
N THR A 112 -28.82 3.12 -7.35
CA THR A 112 -29.34 2.33 -8.47
C THR A 112 -28.73 0.93 -8.41
N ASN A 113 -29.54 -0.02 -7.96
CA ASN A 113 -29.27 -1.45 -7.86
C ASN A 113 -28.17 -1.89 -6.88
N GLN A 114 -28.64 -2.66 -5.90
CA GLN A 114 -27.94 -3.53 -4.99
C GLN A 114 -27.23 -4.66 -5.76
N LEU A 115 -26.28 -4.33 -6.63
CA LEU A 115 -25.40 -5.32 -7.24
C LEU A 115 -24.12 -5.35 -6.41
N ASN A 116 -23.92 -6.47 -5.71
CA ASN A 116 -22.68 -6.76 -5.01
C ASN A 116 -21.51 -6.52 -5.99
N CYS A 117 -20.61 -5.59 -5.64
CA CYS A 117 -19.40 -5.24 -6.39
C CYS A 117 -18.42 -6.42 -6.63
N TYR A 118 -18.78 -7.61 -6.15
CA TYR A 118 -18.02 -8.85 -6.29
C TYR A 118 -18.60 -9.83 -7.33
N GLN A 119 -19.75 -9.54 -7.96
CA GLN A 119 -20.46 -10.53 -8.80
C GLN A 119 -20.60 -10.17 -10.29
N SER A 120 -19.90 -9.16 -10.81
CA SER A 120 -20.04 -8.79 -12.23
C SER A 120 -18.75 -8.48 -12.97
N LEU A 121 -17.60 -8.91 -12.46
CA LEU A 121 -16.44 -9.04 -13.32
C LEU A 121 -16.54 -10.39 -14.03
N GLU A 122 -16.83 -10.35 -15.33
CA GLU A 122 -16.54 -11.48 -16.22
C GLU A 122 -15.08 -11.91 -15.96
N PRO A 123 -14.78 -13.23 -15.88
CA PRO A 123 -13.44 -13.75 -15.54
C PRO A 123 -12.28 -13.20 -16.40
N ASN A 124 -12.59 -12.53 -17.51
CA ASN A 124 -11.64 -12.00 -18.48
C ASN A 124 -11.21 -10.54 -18.24
N ASP A 125 -11.80 -9.81 -17.29
CA ASP A 125 -11.42 -8.41 -16.98
C ASP A 125 -10.40 -8.29 -15.83
N LEU A 126 -9.82 -9.41 -15.41
CA LEU A 126 -8.68 -9.48 -14.48
C LEU A 126 -7.35 -9.01 -15.13
N SER A 127 -7.41 -8.52 -16.38
CA SER A 127 -6.23 -8.13 -17.17
C SER A 127 -5.68 -6.75 -16.80
N ASP A 128 -6.47 -5.85 -16.21
CA ASP A 128 -6.03 -4.49 -15.88
C ASP A 128 -5.52 -4.37 -14.43
N CYS A 129 -4.44 -5.10 -14.16
CA CYS A 129 -3.73 -5.05 -12.87
C CYS A 129 -2.27 -4.62 -13.03
N ILE A 130 -1.69 -4.12 -11.94
CA ILE A 130 -0.27 -3.83 -11.80
C ILE A 130 0.31 -4.84 -10.83
N GLU A 131 1.30 -5.61 -11.26
CA GLU A 131 2.02 -6.54 -10.40
C GLU A 131 3.11 -5.81 -9.61
N SER A 132 3.33 -6.24 -8.37
CA SER A 132 4.39 -5.75 -7.50
C SER A 132 5.76 -6.02 -8.10
N GLY A 133 6.62 -5.01 -8.15
CA GLY A 133 7.92 -5.07 -8.84
C GLY A 133 9.02 -5.86 -8.12
N ILE A 134 8.74 -6.45 -6.95
CA ILE A 134 9.71 -7.24 -6.17
C ILE A 134 9.23 -8.68 -5.98
N ASN A 135 10.15 -9.60 -5.74
CA ASN A 135 9.83 -11.01 -5.49
C ASN A 135 9.19 -11.20 -4.10
N LEU A 136 7.88 -10.98 -4.02
CA LEU A 136 7.13 -11.09 -2.77
C LEU A 136 7.07 -12.53 -2.23
N LYS A 137 7.24 -13.55 -3.07
CA LYS A 137 7.35 -14.94 -2.59
C LYS A 137 8.57 -15.11 -1.70
N GLU A 138 9.71 -14.56 -2.12
CA GLU A 138 10.94 -14.58 -1.33
C GLU A 138 10.82 -13.71 -0.07
N VAL A 139 10.21 -12.52 -0.18
CA VAL A 139 9.95 -11.66 0.99
C VAL A 139 9.08 -12.40 2.02
N CYS A 140 7.97 -13.00 1.57
CA CYS A 140 7.07 -13.78 2.40
C CYS A 140 7.80 -14.95 3.08
N HIS A 141 8.60 -15.69 2.31
CA HIS A 141 9.41 -16.79 2.84
C HIS A 141 10.33 -16.34 3.96
N ARG A 142 11.10 -15.26 3.76
CA ARG A 142 12.04 -14.74 4.77
C ARG A 142 11.32 -14.21 6.01
N VAL A 143 10.22 -13.48 5.85
CA VAL A 143 9.40 -13.04 6.99
C VAL A 143 8.93 -14.23 7.81
N ASN A 144 8.46 -15.30 7.15
CA ASN A 144 8.01 -16.51 7.83
C ASN A 144 9.14 -17.31 8.48
N GLN A 145 10.36 -17.28 7.93
CA GLN A 145 11.54 -17.82 8.63
C GLN A 145 11.80 -17.08 9.95
N HIS A 146 11.73 -15.75 9.94
CA HIS A 146 11.87 -14.96 11.18
C HIS A 146 10.75 -15.24 12.18
N PHE A 147 9.53 -15.45 11.70
CA PHE A 147 8.39 -15.84 12.54
C PHE A 147 8.61 -17.21 13.20
N HIS A 148 8.98 -18.23 12.43
CA HIS A 148 9.25 -19.58 12.96
C HIS A 148 10.43 -19.61 13.95
N ASN A 149 11.42 -18.73 13.76
CA ASN A 149 12.53 -18.58 14.66
C ASN A 149 12.21 -17.71 15.91
N GLY A 150 10.98 -17.20 16.03
CA GLY A 150 10.53 -16.40 17.17
C GLY A 150 11.06 -14.95 17.20
N PHE A 151 11.68 -14.47 16.10
CA PHE A 151 12.20 -13.09 16.04
C PHE A 151 11.11 -12.05 15.82
N ILE A 152 9.99 -12.45 15.20
CA ILE A 152 8.82 -11.60 15.01
C ILE A 152 7.56 -12.34 15.47
N PRO A 153 6.53 -11.63 15.95
CA PRO A 153 5.36 -12.26 16.56
C PRO A 153 4.27 -12.65 15.54
N MET A 154 4.45 -12.33 14.26
CA MET A 154 3.39 -12.43 13.26
C MET A 154 3.94 -12.92 11.91
N PRO A 155 3.28 -13.89 11.26
CA PRO A 155 3.69 -14.35 9.93
C PRO A 155 3.26 -13.37 8.83
N ALA A 156 3.67 -13.67 7.60
CA ALA A 156 3.19 -13.03 6.39
C ALA A 156 2.51 -14.01 5.43
N VAL A 157 1.57 -13.49 4.64
CA VAL A 157 0.90 -14.20 3.55
C VAL A 157 0.90 -13.35 2.29
N LEU A 158 0.80 -13.99 1.13
CA LEU A 158 0.58 -13.31 -0.14
C LEU A 158 -0.92 -13.05 -0.33
N SER A 159 -1.26 -11.90 -0.88
CA SER A 159 -2.62 -11.61 -1.35
C SER A 159 -2.55 -11.05 -2.75
N SER A 160 -3.50 -11.42 -3.60
CA SER A 160 -3.67 -10.85 -4.93
C SER A 160 -4.80 -9.82 -4.98
N ASN A 161 -5.29 -9.38 -3.81
CA ASN A 161 -6.34 -8.39 -3.70
C ASN A 161 -6.04 -7.40 -2.55
N ALA A 162 -5.66 -6.17 -2.92
CA ALA A 162 -5.27 -5.12 -1.98
C ALA A 162 -6.44 -4.29 -1.40
N GLY A 163 -7.70 -4.62 -1.74
CA GLY A 163 -8.90 -3.91 -1.30
C GLY A 163 -10.14 -4.81 -1.27
#